data_AF-A0AA35RAQ3-F1
#
_entry.id   AF-A0AA35RAQ3-F1
#
_cell.length_a   1.000
_cell.length_b   1.000
_cell.length_c   1.000
_cell.angle_alpha   90.00
_cell.angle_beta   90.00
_cell.angle_gamma   90.00
#
_symmetry.space_group_name_H-M   'P 1'
#
loop_
_entity.id
_entity.type
_entity.pdbx_description
1 polymer ?
#
loop_
_entity_poly.entity_id
_entity_poly.type
_entity_poly.pdbx_seq_one_letter_code
_entity_poly.pdbx_strand_id
1 'polypeptide(L)'
;SFATLSYVFVFDHRLRKHPLFLPNQVRREIVHASKSIPWMTLMTTPIFVLEVRGYSRLYEGVSGVRGWMFNAASMLLFLMFTDALIYWIHRWLHHRLVYKHIHKGHHTWKGLPYHIYPLLFPLHKIVYLVLFVFVNLWTISIHDGDYRVPGILQPLINGSAHHTDHHLFYNYNYGQYFTLWD
;
A
#
# COMPACT_ATOMS: atom_id res chain seq x y z
N SER A 1 -17.28 -3.18 4.93
CA SER A 1 -16.19 -2.95 3.94
C SER A 1 -15.22 -4.13 3.99
N PHE A 2 -14.24 -4.22 3.09
CA PHE A 2 -13.20 -5.26 3.18
C PHE A 2 -12.46 -5.21 4.53
N ALA A 3 -12.16 -4.01 5.05
CA ALA A 3 -11.58 -3.83 6.38
C ALA A 3 -12.44 -4.46 7.50
N THR A 4 -13.77 -4.35 7.41
CA THR A 4 -14.69 -5.02 8.36
C THR A 4 -14.57 -6.55 8.27
N LEU A 5 -14.52 -7.10 7.06
CA LEU A 5 -14.39 -8.55 6.87
C LEU A 5 -13.03 -9.05 7.38
N SER A 6 -11.95 -8.34 7.06
CA SER A 6 -10.60 -8.62 7.58
C SER A 6 -10.58 -8.58 9.11
N TYR A 7 -11.22 -7.57 9.71
CA TYR A 7 -11.33 -7.46 11.17
C TYR A 7 -12.09 -8.63 11.80
N VAL A 8 -13.20 -9.07 11.20
CA VAL A 8 -14.02 -10.15 11.78
C VAL A 8 -13.38 -11.52 11.59
N PHE A 9 -12.80 -11.80 10.42
CA PHE A 9 -12.39 -13.15 10.03
C PHE A 9 -10.88 -13.42 10.07
N VAL A 10 -10.04 -12.38 9.97
CA VAL A 10 -8.58 -12.55 9.82
C VAL A 10 -7.82 -11.96 11.01
N PHE A 11 -8.27 -10.81 11.53
CA PHE A 11 -7.55 -10.07 12.57
C PHE A 11 -7.30 -10.89 13.84
N ASP A 12 -6.07 -10.83 14.36
CA ASP A 12 -5.73 -11.51 15.61
C ASP A 12 -6.30 -10.78 16.83
N HIS A 13 -7.48 -11.21 17.25
CA HIS A 13 -8.18 -10.64 18.40
C HIS A 13 -7.45 -10.82 19.74
N ARG A 14 -6.40 -11.67 19.82
CA ARG A 14 -5.55 -11.81 21.00
C ARG A 14 -4.72 -10.55 21.26
N LEU A 15 -4.43 -9.76 20.21
CA LEU A 15 -3.73 -8.46 20.33
C LEU A 15 -4.46 -7.48 21.25
N ARG A 16 -5.78 -7.62 21.41
CA ARG A 16 -6.59 -6.81 22.35
C ARG A 16 -6.27 -7.04 23.81
N LYS A 17 -5.63 -8.17 24.14
CA LYS A 17 -5.19 -8.51 25.50
C LYS A 17 -3.79 -7.97 25.82
N HIS A 18 -3.10 -7.40 24.83
CA HIS A 18 -1.75 -6.89 25.01
C HIS A 18 -1.76 -5.68 25.99
N PRO A 19 -0.79 -5.57 26.92
CA PRO A 19 -0.77 -4.49 27.93
C PRO A 19 -0.69 -3.08 27.33
N LEU A 20 -0.20 -2.94 26.10
CA LEU A 20 -0.15 -1.66 25.37
C LEU A 20 -1.43 -1.37 24.56
N PHE A 21 -2.44 -2.24 24.59
CA PHE A 21 -3.68 -2.00 23.85
C PHE A 21 -4.50 -0.89 24.52
N LEU A 22 -4.73 0.20 23.80
CA LEU A 22 -5.33 1.40 24.38
C LEU A 22 -6.86 1.27 24.52
N PRO A 23 -7.48 1.97 25.49
CA PRO A 23 -8.94 2.05 25.58
C PRO A 23 -9.53 2.62 24.29
N ASN A 24 -10.60 1.97 23.80
CA ASN A 24 -11.27 2.34 22.55
C ASN A 24 -10.35 2.37 21.30
N GLN A 25 -9.26 1.60 21.30
CA GLN A 25 -8.27 1.59 20.21
C GLN A 25 -8.92 1.42 18.83
N VAL A 26 -9.84 0.46 18.66
CA VAL A 26 -10.55 0.23 17.39
C VAL A 26 -11.29 1.47 16.91
N ARG A 27 -12.02 2.15 17.81
CA ARG A 27 -12.71 3.40 17.46
C ARG A 27 -11.72 4.50 17.09
N ARG A 28 -10.59 4.59 17.80
CA ARG A 28 -9.55 5.59 17.51
C ARG A 28 -8.96 5.36 16.12
N GLU A 29 -8.63 4.12 15.78
CA GLU A 29 -8.13 3.73 14.46
C GLU A 29 -9.14 4.06 13.36
N ILE A 30 -10.43 3.73 13.55
CA ILE A 30 -11.50 4.12 12.61
C ILE A 30 -11.54 5.64 12.42
N VAL A 31 -11.51 6.41 13.51
CA VAL A 31 -11.53 7.87 13.43
C VAL A 31 -10.28 8.42 12.74
N HIS A 32 -9.10 7.86 13.02
CA HIS A 32 -7.85 8.27 12.40
C HIS A 32 -7.85 7.96 10.90
N ALA A 33 -8.26 6.76 10.49
CA ALA A 33 -8.40 6.37 9.09
C ALA A 33 -9.44 7.25 8.37
N SER A 34 -10.60 7.48 8.97
CA SER A 34 -11.62 8.35 8.36
C SER A 34 -11.14 9.80 8.19
N LYS A 35 -10.33 10.31 9.12
CA LYS A 35 -9.74 11.66 9.02
C LYS A 35 -8.65 11.78 7.96
N SER A 36 -7.99 10.68 7.55
CA SER A 36 -6.98 10.71 6.49
C SER A 36 -7.59 10.66 5.08
N ILE A 37 -8.80 10.11 4.91
CA ILE A 37 -9.46 9.98 3.60
C ILE A 37 -9.58 11.31 2.84
N PRO A 38 -10.03 12.43 3.43
CA PRO A 38 -10.12 13.70 2.69
C PRO A 38 -8.77 14.17 2.16
N TRP A 39 -7.69 14.00 2.94
CA TRP A 39 -6.35 14.37 2.54
C TRP A 39 -5.81 13.47 1.43
N MET A 40 -6.03 12.15 1.55
CA MET A 40 -5.69 11.20 0.48
C MET A 40 -6.41 11.56 -0.82
N THR A 41 -7.70 11.86 -0.72
CA THR A 41 -8.56 12.23 -1.85
C THR A 41 -8.07 13.53 -2.48
N LEU A 42 -7.81 14.56 -1.70
CA LEU A 42 -7.28 15.83 -2.19
C LEU A 42 -5.99 15.67 -2.98
N MET A 43 -5.11 14.77 -2.54
CA MET A 43 -3.82 14.54 -3.19
C MET A 43 -3.90 13.66 -4.45
N THR A 44 -4.78 12.66 -4.44
CA THR A 44 -4.94 11.71 -5.56
C THR A 44 -5.87 12.24 -6.65
N THR A 45 -6.84 13.08 -6.31
CA THR A 45 -7.85 13.60 -7.25
C THR A 45 -7.25 14.34 -8.45
N PRO A 46 -6.25 15.23 -8.30
CA PRO A 46 -5.64 15.89 -9.46
C PRO A 46 -5.00 14.90 -10.43
N ILE A 47 -4.35 13.85 -9.90
CA ILE A 47 -3.70 12.81 -10.71
C ILE A 47 -4.77 11.97 -11.41
N PHE A 48 -5.82 11.57 -10.69
CA PHE A 48 -6.96 10.86 -11.27
C PHE A 48 -7.65 11.68 -12.37
N VAL A 49 -7.80 13.00 -12.20
CA VAL A 49 -8.35 13.89 -13.24
C VAL A 49 -7.47 13.89 -14.49
N LEU A 50 -6.14 13.87 -14.34
CA LEU A 50 -5.23 13.74 -15.48
C LEU A 50 -5.41 12.38 -16.17
N GLU A 51 -5.52 11.29 -15.40
CA GLU A 51 -5.72 9.95 -15.94
C GLU A 51 -6.96 9.86 -16.83
N VAL A 52 -8.12 10.33 -16.33
CA VAL A 52 -9.41 10.26 -17.04
C VAL A 52 -9.52 11.26 -18.19
N ARG A 53 -8.71 12.32 -18.21
CA ARG A 53 -8.61 13.27 -19.32
C ARG A 53 -7.71 12.79 -20.47
N GLY A 54 -7.21 11.56 -20.37
CA GLY A 54 -6.41 10.94 -21.44
C GLY A 54 -4.91 11.24 -21.37
N TYR A 55 -4.42 11.78 -20.25
CA TYR A 55 -2.96 11.94 -20.03
C TYR A 55 -2.30 10.64 -19.54
N SER A 56 -3.10 9.62 -19.19
CA SER A 56 -2.56 8.30 -18.86
C SER A 56 -2.21 7.50 -20.12
N ARG A 57 -1.22 6.61 -19.98
CA ARG A 57 -0.83 5.59 -20.96
C ARG A 57 -1.63 4.30 -20.77
N LEU A 58 -2.84 4.41 -20.24
CA LEU A 58 -3.74 3.27 -20.06
C LEU A 58 -4.30 2.83 -21.42
N TYR A 59 -4.03 1.59 -21.80
CA TYR A 59 -4.47 1.05 -23.08
C TYR A 59 -5.51 -0.06 -22.92
N GLU A 60 -6.21 -0.32 -24.02
CA GLU A 60 -7.19 -1.38 -24.15
C GLU A 60 -6.74 -2.41 -25.18
N GLY A 61 -7.21 -3.65 -25.00
CA GLY A 61 -6.93 -4.74 -25.91
C GLY A 61 -5.58 -5.40 -25.65
N VAL A 62 -5.55 -6.70 -25.86
CA VAL A 62 -4.34 -7.53 -25.77
C VAL A 62 -4.37 -8.48 -26.96
N SER A 63 -3.31 -8.47 -27.78
CA SER A 63 -3.24 -9.32 -28.96
C SER A 63 -1.99 -10.21 -28.93
N GLY A 64 -2.21 -11.49 -29.17
CA GLY A 64 -1.17 -12.51 -29.25
C GLY A 64 -0.42 -12.77 -27.94
N VAL A 65 0.50 -13.74 -27.99
CA VAL A 65 1.32 -14.16 -26.83
C VAL A 65 2.19 -13.00 -26.33
N ARG A 66 2.76 -12.22 -27.24
CA ARG A 66 3.62 -11.08 -26.91
C ARG A 66 2.87 -10.00 -26.11
N GLY A 67 1.59 -9.77 -26.40
CA GLY A 67 0.76 -8.83 -25.64
C GLY A 67 0.50 -9.30 -24.21
N TRP A 68 0.25 -10.60 -24.01
CA TRP A 68 0.07 -11.18 -22.67
C TRP A 68 1.37 -11.20 -21.87
N MET A 69 2.50 -11.55 -22.49
CA MET A 69 3.81 -11.46 -21.85
C MET A 69 4.16 -10.03 -21.44
N PHE A 70 3.87 -9.06 -22.31
CA PHE A 70 4.04 -7.65 -22.00
C PHE A 70 3.19 -7.23 -20.79
N ASN A 71 1.91 -7.63 -20.75
CA ASN A 71 1.05 -7.35 -19.60
C ASN A 71 1.59 -7.94 -18.29
N ALA A 72 2.03 -9.21 -18.30
CA ALA A 72 2.61 -9.84 -17.12
C ALA A 72 3.88 -9.09 -16.66
N ALA A 73 4.74 -8.68 -17.59
CA ALA A 73 5.92 -7.87 -17.29
C ALA A 73 5.54 -6.48 -16.74
N SER A 74 4.52 -5.83 -17.30
CA SER A 74 3.98 -4.55 -16.81
C SER A 74 3.42 -4.66 -15.40
N MET A 75 2.78 -5.79 -15.03
CA MET A 75 2.33 -6.03 -13.65
C MET A 75 3.49 -6.11 -12.67
N LEU A 76 4.54 -6.87 -13.01
CA LEU A 76 5.74 -6.96 -12.18
C LEU A 76 6.41 -5.59 -12.05
N LEU A 77 6.56 -4.87 -13.16
CA LEU A 77 7.13 -3.53 -13.15
C LEU A 77 6.28 -2.55 -12.34
N PHE A 78 4.95 -2.64 -12.39
CA PHE A 78 4.05 -1.86 -11.55
C PHE A 78 4.30 -2.12 -10.07
N LEU A 79 4.36 -3.39 -9.65
CA LEU A 79 4.62 -3.74 -8.26
C LEU A 79 5.98 -3.22 -7.81
N MET A 80 7.04 -3.46 -8.58
CA MET A 80 8.41 -3.02 -8.25
C MET A 80 8.53 -1.49 -8.20
N PHE A 81 7.94 -0.79 -9.18
CA PHE A 81 7.97 0.67 -9.23
C PHE A 81 7.21 1.29 -8.06
N THR A 82 5.99 0.81 -7.80
CA THR A 82 5.16 1.35 -6.73
C THR A 82 5.77 1.05 -5.37
N ASP A 83 6.32 -0.15 -5.17
CA ASP A 83 7.03 -0.52 -3.94
C ASP A 83 8.26 0.34 -3.69
N ALA A 84 9.10 0.55 -4.70
CA ALA A 84 10.29 1.42 -4.62
C ALA A 84 9.90 2.87 -4.31
N LEU A 85 8.87 3.40 -4.97
CA LEU A 85 8.45 4.78 -4.74
C LEU A 85 7.83 4.96 -3.35
N ILE A 86 7.04 3.98 -2.87
CA ILE A 86 6.53 3.97 -1.50
C ILE A 86 7.69 3.91 -0.52
N TYR A 87 8.66 3.02 -0.73
CA TYR A 87 9.85 2.89 0.11
C TYR A 87 10.55 4.24 0.29
N TRP A 88 10.88 4.93 -0.80
CA TRP A 88 11.60 6.20 -0.72
C TRP A 88 10.79 7.32 -0.07
N ILE A 89 9.51 7.44 -0.41
CA ILE A 89 8.60 8.40 0.24
C ILE A 89 8.53 8.10 1.74
N HIS A 90 8.35 6.84 2.10
CA HIS A 90 8.19 6.42 3.48
C HIS A 90 9.48 6.64 4.29
N ARG A 91 10.63 6.23 3.75
CA ARG A 91 11.96 6.48 4.35
C ARG A 91 12.22 7.98 4.52
N TRP A 92 11.88 8.80 3.53
CA TRP A 92 11.99 10.25 3.65
C TRP A 92 11.07 10.83 4.73
N LEU A 93 9.84 10.31 4.88
CA LEU A 93 8.95 10.70 5.97
C LEU A 93 9.52 10.33 7.35
N HIS A 94 10.37 9.31 7.43
CA HIS A 94 11.13 8.95 8.63
C HIS A 94 12.39 9.78 8.87
N HIS A 95 12.77 10.64 7.91
CA HIS A 95 13.92 11.50 8.08
C HIS A 95 13.73 12.43 9.28
N ARG A 96 14.80 12.61 10.08
CA ARG A 96 14.79 13.28 11.40
C ARG A 96 14.13 14.66 11.40
N LEU A 97 14.26 15.40 10.29
CA LEU A 97 13.69 16.74 10.11
C LEU A 97 12.18 16.72 9.81
N VAL A 98 11.71 15.66 9.17
CA VAL A 98 10.35 15.54 8.62
C VAL A 98 9.44 14.77 9.57
N TYR A 99 10.00 13.78 10.27
CA TYR A 99 9.29 12.81 11.09
C TYR A 99 8.27 13.45 12.04
N LYS A 100 8.73 14.43 12.83
CA LYS A 100 7.90 15.08 13.86
C LYS A 100 6.68 15.80 13.30
N HIS A 101 6.74 16.23 12.03
CA HIS A 101 5.73 17.08 11.42
C HIS A 101 4.68 16.28 10.66
N ILE A 102 5.10 15.30 9.84
CA ILE A 102 4.20 14.69 8.86
C ILE A 102 4.24 13.15 8.81
N HIS A 103 5.13 12.48 9.54
CA HIS A 103 5.19 11.01 9.51
C HIS A 103 3.90 10.35 10.00
N LYS A 104 3.22 10.96 10.99
CA LYS A 104 1.91 10.45 11.47
C LYS A 104 0.86 10.34 10.37
N GLY A 105 1.00 11.12 9.29
CA GLY A 105 0.15 11.07 8.10
C GLY A 105 0.76 10.31 6.93
N HIS A 106 1.78 9.45 7.12
CA HIS A 106 2.45 8.77 6.02
C HIS A 106 1.48 7.91 5.18
N HIS A 107 0.43 7.35 5.80
CA HIS A 107 -0.64 6.65 5.09
C HIS A 107 -1.31 7.51 4.01
N THR A 108 -1.33 8.84 4.17
CA THR A 108 -1.90 9.78 3.20
C THR A 108 -1.18 9.73 1.84
N TRP A 109 0.12 9.41 1.85
CA TRP A 109 0.99 9.44 0.67
C TRP A 109 1.04 8.10 -0.07
N LYS A 110 0.56 7.02 0.56
CA LYS A 110 0.64 5.65 0.01
C LYS A 110 -0.17 5.47 -1.28
N GLY A 111 -1.20 6.28 -1.51
CA GLY A 111 -2.04 6.18 -2.72
C GLY A 111 -1.41 6.76 -3.99
N LEU A 112 -0.45 7.68 -3.87
CA LEU A 112 0.09 8.42 -5.01
C LEU A 112 0.84 7.56 -6.03
N PRO A 113 1.72 6.62 -5.62
CA PRO A 113 2.52 5.84 -6.56
C PRO A 113 1.69 5.07 -7.60
N TYR A 114 0.53 4.58 -7.20
CA TYR A 114 -0.37 3.83 -8.07
C TYR A 114 -0.97 4.66 -9.18
N HIS A 115 -1.27 5.94 -8.92
CA HIS A 115 -1.81 6.87 -9.92
C HIS A 115 -0.70 7.53 -10.75
N ILE A 116 0.53 7.60 -10.22
CA ILE A 116 1.68 8.12 -10.98
C ILE A 116 2.11 7.12 -12.06
N TYR A 117 2.09 5.81 -11.77
CA TYR A 117 2.53 4.80 -12.72
C TYR A 117 1.88 4.90 -14.11
N PRO A 118 0.53 4.91 -14.24
CA PRO A 118 -0.12 4.95 -15.56
C PRO A 118 0.13 6.27 -16.31
N LEU A 119 0.60 7.34 -15.67
CA LEU A 119 1.03 8.56 -16.37
C LEU A 119 2.39 8.38 -17.07
N LEU A 120 3.25 7.52 -16.52
CA LEU A 120 4.62 7.33 -16.99
C LEU A 120 4.77 6.10 -17.89
N PHE A 121 4.08 5.01 -17.56
CA PHE A 121 4.26 3.71 -18.19
C PHE A 121 2.95 3.13 -18.72
N PRO A 122 2.99 2.40 -19.85
CA PRO A 122 1.82 1.74 -20.39
C PRO A 122 1.33 0.61 -19.47
N LEU A 123 0.02 0.58 -19.24
CA LEU A 123 -0.63 -0.47 -18.45
C LEU A 123 -2.03 -0.75 -19.00
N HIS A 124 -2.43 -2.02 -19.05
CA HIS A 124 -3.76 -2.37 -19.52
C HIS A 124 -4.82 -1.97 -18.49
N LYS A 125 -5.93 -1.35 -18.94
CA LYS A 125 -6.97 -0.79 -18.05
C LYS A 125 -7.53 -1.79 -17.03
N ILE A 126 -7.87 -3.00 -17.47
CA ILE A 126 -8.41 -4.02 -16.56
C ILE A 126 -7.35 -4.49 -15.56
N VAL A 127 -6.09 -4.60 -15.99
CA VAL A 127 -4.98 -4.99 -15.11
C VAL A 127 -4.75 -3.92 -14.06
N TYR A 128 -4.79 -2.64 -14.45
CA TYR A 128 -4.72 -1.51 -13.52
C TYR A 128 -5.82 -1.57 -12.46
N LEU A 129 -7.08 -1.84 -12.83
CA LEU A 129 -8.18 -1.96 -11.87
C LEU A 129 -8.02 -3.16 -10.94
N VAL A 130 -7.59 -4.31 -11.45
CA VAL A 130 -7.31 -5.51 -10.62
C VAL A 130 -6.18 -5.23 -9.64
N LEU A 131 -5.10 -4.60 -10.10
CA LEU A 131 -3.98 -4.20 -9.24
C LEU A 131 -4.43 -3.17 -8.20
N PHE A 132 -5.29 -2.21 -8.57
CA PHE A 132 -5.86 -1.25 -7.63
C PHE A 132 -6.65 -1.96 -6.52
N VAL A 133 -7.47 -2.96 -6.84
CA VAL A 133 -8.15 -3.77 -5.82
C VAL A 133 -7.11 -4.51 -4.97
N PHE A 134 -6.16 -5.22 -5.58
CA PHE A 134 -5.10 -5.96 -4.89
C PHE A 134 -4.34 -5.09 -3.88
N VAL A 135 -3.91 -3.89 -4.30
CA VAL A 135 -3.23 -2.90 -3.47
C VAL A 135 -4.03 -2.55 -2.21
N ASN A 136 -5.34 -2.34 -2.36
CA ASN A 136 -6.21 -2.00 -1.24
C ASN A 136 -6.40 -3.19 -0.29
N LEU A 137 -6.54 -4.40 -0.83
CA LEU A 137 -6.58 -5.63 -0.02
C LEU A 137 -5.28 -5.82 0.75
N TRP A 138 -4.13 -5.66 0.07
CA TRP A 138 -2.80 -5.78 0.66
C TRP A 138 -2.56 -4.74 1.75
N THR A 139 -2.96 -3.49 1.50
CA THR A 139 -2.83 -2.40 2.48
C THR A 139 -3.60 -2.74 3.76
N ILE A 140 -4.75 -3.40 3.65
CA ILE A 140 -5.52 -3.83 4.83
C ILE A 140 -4.86 -5.05 5.49
N SER A 141 -4.37 -6.02 4.71
CA SER A 141 -3.78 -7.25 5.27
C SER A 141 -2.48 -7.01 6.03
N ILE A 142 -1.63 -6.05 5.65
CA ILE A 142 -0.43 -5.75 6.43
C ILE A 142 -0.73 -5.15 7.82
N HIS A 143 -1.98 -4.76 8.08
CA HIS A 143 -2.45 -4.18 9.35
C HIS A 143 -3.36 -5.11 10.16
N ASP A 144 -3.65 -6.32 9.69
CA ASP A 144 -4.59 -7.22 10.38
C ASP A 144 -3.96 -7.99 11.56
N GLY A 145 -2.64 -7.95 11.72
CA GLY A 145 -1.95 -8.67 12.79
C GLY A 145 -1.82 -10.18 12.53
N ASP A 146 -2.13 -10.64 11.31
CA ASP A 146 -1.89 -12.00 10.87
C ASP A 146 -0.46 -12.15 10.35
N TYR A 147 0.40 -12.68 11.22
CA TYR A 147 1.84 -12.81 10.94
C TYR A 147 2.21 -14.03 10.09
N ARG A 148 1.23 -14.71 9.49
CA ARG A 148 1.47 -15.93 8.71
C ARG A 148 2.00 -15.59 7.31
N VAL A 149 3.33 -15.64 7.17
CA VAL A 149 4.03 -15.71 5.88
C VAL A 149 4.85 -17.00 5.85
N PRO A 150 4.78 -17.82 4.77
CA PRO A 150 5.60 -19.04 4.66
C PRO A 150 7.09 -18.74 4.83
N GLY A 151 7.81 -19.61 5.56
CA GLY A 151 9.21 -19.34 5.94
C GLY A 151 10.14 -18.99 4.78
N ILE A 152 9.96 -19.64 3.62
CA ILE A 152 10.73 -19.35 2.40
C ILE A 152 10.46 -17.96 1.80
N LEU A 153 9.31 -17.35 2.10
CA LEU A 153 8.90 -16.03 1.59
C LEU A 153 9.11 -14.91 2.60
N GLN A 154 9.32 -15.23 3.89
CA GLN A 154 9.54 -14.24 4.95
C GLN A 154 10.66 -13.25 4.62
N PRO A 155 11.83 -13.66 4.04
CA PRO A 155 12.89 -12.71 3.72
C PRO A 155 12.56 -11.75 2.58
N LEU A 156 11.49 -12.00 1.82
CA LEU A 156 11.13 -11.25 0.62
C LEU A 156 9.83 -10.44 0.79
N ILE A 157 8.86 -10.97 1.52
CA ILE A 157 7.51 -10.39 1.64
C ILE A 157 7.40 -9.54 2.91
N ASN A 158 7.09 -8.26 2.72
CA ASN A 158 6.75 -7.33 3.79
C ASN A 158 5.29 -7.53 4.22
N GLY A 159 5.08 -8.58 5.02
CA GLY A 159 3.78 -8.93 5.60
C GLY A 159 3.47 -8.18 6.91
N SER A 160 2.38 -8.59 7.59
CA SER A 160 1.92 -7.87 8.80
C SER A 160 2.97 -7.83 9.93
N ALA A 161 3.77 -8.89 10.11
CA ALA A 161 4.84 -8.91 11.11
C ALA A 161 5.91 -7.83 10.86
N HIS A 162 6.43 -7.79 9.63
CA HIS A 162 7.42 -6.79 9.20
C HIS A 162 6.89 -5.37 9.36
N HIS A 163 5.61 -5.16 9.02
CA HIS A 163 4.97 -3.87 9.17
C HIS A 163 4.73 -3.47 10.64
N THR A 164 4.43 -4.43 11.51
CA THR A 164 4.39 -4.20 12.97
C THR A 164 5.77 -3.83 13.50
N ASP A 165 6.81 -4.57 13.11
CA ASP A 165 8.20 -4.28 13.51
C ASP A 165 8.62 -2.87 13.06
N HIS A 166 8.21 -2.45 11.87
CA HIS A 166 8.41 -1.08 11.40
C HIS A 166 7.82 -0.03 12.34
N HIS A 167 6.56 -0.20 12.79
CA HIS A 167 5.93 0.75 13.73
C HIS A 167 6.53 0.70 15.14
N LEU A 168 7.20 -0.40 15.50
CA LEU A 168 7.86 -0.56 16.80
C LEU A 168 9.29 0.01 16.80
N PHE A 169 10.05 -0.23 15.73
CA PHE A 169 11.49 0.05 15.67
C PHE A 169 11.87 1.18 14.71
N TYR A 170 10.98 1.59 13.81
CA TYR A 170 11.09 2.76 12.91
C TYR A 170 12.24 2.75 11.89
N ASN A 171 13.10 1.73 11.88
CA ASN A 171 14.35 1.71 11.11
C ASN A 171 14.36 0.75 9.90
N TYR A 172 13.29 -0.04 9.69
CA TYR A 172 13.27 -1.13 8.70
C TYR A 172 11.86 -1.34 8.15
N ASN A 173 11.75 -2.07 7.05
CA ASN A 173 10.50 -2.52 6.40
C ASN A 173 9.65 -1.36 5.85
N TYR A 174 10.29 -0.39 5.18
CA TYR A 174 9.61 0.79 4.64
C TYR A 174 8.80 0.50 3.36
N GLY A 175 9.10 -0.61 2.67
CA GLY A 175 8.37 -1.07 1.49
C GLY A 175 6.90 -1.38 1.79
N GLN A 176 6.10 -1.59 0.75
CA GLN A 176 4.69 -1.95 0.87
C GLN A 176 4.49 -3.47 0.75
N TYR A 177 5.13 -4.10 -0.23
CA TYR A 177 4.98 -5.52 -0.58
C TYR A 177 6.22 -6.32 -0.25
N PHE A 178 7.39 -5.72 -0.49
CA PHE A 178 8.67 -6.41 -0.38
C PHE A 178 9.60 -5.75 0.63
N THR A 179 10.50 -6.55 1.17
CA THR A 179 11.63 -6.15 2.03
C THR A 179 12.88 -5.81 1.19
N LEU A 180 12.75 -5.77 -0.14
CA LEU A 180 13.86 -5.70 -1.09
C LEU A 180 14.71 -4.43 -0.96
N TRP A 181 14.09 -3.32 -0.55
CA TRP A 181 14.70 -2.00 -0.60
C TRP A 181 15.33 -1.57 0.74
N ASP A 182 15.08 -2.32 1.81
CA ASP A 182 15.48 -1.98 3.18
C ASP A 182 17.01 -1.94 3.40
#